data_AF-A0A7S0NUL9-F1
#
_entry.id   AF-A0A7S0NUL9-F1
#
_cell.length_a   1.000
_cell.length_b   1.000
_cell.length_c   1.000
_cell.angle_alpha   90.00
_cell.angle_beta   90.00
_cell.angle_gamma   90.00
#
_symmetry.space_group_name_H-M   'P 1'
#
loop_
_entity.id
_entity.type
_entity.pdbx_description
1 polymer ?
#
loop_
_entity_poly.entity_id
_entity_poly.type
_entity_poly.pdbx_seq_one_letter_code
_entity_poly.pdbx_strand_id
1 'polypeptide(L)'
;REKPWHQDNAYFNVDSDSTKMVGVWIALSEVTAENGAMHVRPTEVAKMAPLPHFSRRDWQICDVEMDGRECTAVPLAPGGALLFSTMLPHGTPTNRGDTQRLALQFHFAPKGTQRTCDAARLTVFGGEGLGAHC
;
A
#
# COMPACT_ATOMS: atom_id res chain seq x y z
N ARG A 1 3.87 1.53 15.53
CA ARG A 1 3.54 0.20 14.95
C ARG A 1 3.84 0.26 13.46
N GLU A 2 4.33 -0.83 12.86
CA GLU A 2 4.45 -0.93 11.41
C GLU A 2 3.09 -0.87 10.70
N LYS A 3 3.13 -0.58 9.39
CA LYS A 3 2.09 -0.92 8.42
C LYS A 3 2.71 -1.95 7.48
N PRO A 4 2.30 -3.23 7.52
CA PRO A 4 2.92 -4.27 6.71
C PRO A 4 2.73 -4.02 5.21
N TRP A 5 3.43 -4.79 4.38
CA TRP A 5 3.29 -4.70 2.93
C TRP A 5 1.84 -4.91 2.48
N HIS A 6 1.33 -4.01 1.65
CA HIS A 6 -0.02 -4.06 1.11
C HIS A 6 -0.13 -3.28 -0.20
N GLN A 7 -1.28 -3.43 -0.86
CA GLN A 7 -1.79 -2.52 -1.88
C GLN A 7 -3.02 -1.82 -1.31
N ASP A 8 -3.06 -0.49 -1.39
CA ASP A 8 -4.20 0.30 -0.90
C ASP A 8 -5.51 -0.11 -1.57
N ASN A 9 -5.47 -0.48 -2.84
CA ASN A 9 -6.65 -0.93 -3.58
C ASN A 9 -7.34 -2.15 -2.95
N ALA A 10 -6.59 -2.96 -2.18
CA ALA A 10 -7.12 -4.11 -1.46
C ALA A 10 -8.08 -3.73 -0.33
N TYR A 11 -8.15 -2.45 0.05
CA TYR A 11 -9.06 -1.91 1.06
C TYR A 11 -10.31 -1.24 0.48
N PHE A 12 -10.34 -0.96 -0.83
CA PHE A 12 -11.43 -0.22 -1.45
C PHE A 12 -12.36 -1.12 -2.25
N ASN A 13 -13.65 -0.99 -1.97
CA ASN A 13 -14.71 -1.66 -2.73
C ASN A 13 -14.94 -0.96 -4.08
N VAL A 14 -13.98 -1.12 -4.98
CA VAL A 14 -13.97 -0.64 -6.36
C VAL A 14 -13.49 -1.76 -7.28
N ASP A 15 -13.82 -1.66 -8.56
CA ASP A 15 -13.25 -2.57 -9.57
C ASP A 15 -11.82 -2.13 -9.89
N SER A 16 -10.83 -2.96 -9.53
CA SER A 16 -9.40 -2.67 -9.71
C SER A 16 -8.93 -2.71 -11.17
N ASP A 17 -9.67 -3.39 -12.04
CA ASP A 17 -9.29 -3.52 -13.44
C ASP A 17 -9.64 -2.23 -14.19
N SER A 18 -10.86 -1.72 -13.95
CA SER A 18 -11.36 -0.50 -14.59
C SER A 18 -11.04 0.80 -13.84
N THR A 19 -10.71 0.75 -12.54
CA THR A 19 -10.41 1.94 -11.73
C THR A 19 -8.93 2.08 -11.43
N LYS A 20 -8.34 3.22 -11.82
CA LYS A 20 -6.97 3.61 -11.44
C LYS A 20 -7.02 4.74 -10.42
N MET A 21 -6.67 4.45 -9.18
CA MET A 21 -6.64 5.43 -8.08
C MET A 21 -5.21 5.91 -7.79
N VAL A 22 -5.11 7.12 -7.26
CA VAL A 22 -3.85 7.70 -6.79
C VAL A 22 -3.90 7.86 -5.28
N GLY A 23 -2.91 7.30 -4.59
CA GLY A 23 -2.60 7.60 -3.21
C GLY A 23 -1.69 8.84 -3.14
N VAL A 24 -1.98 9.74 -2.20
CA VAL A 24 -1.15 10.91 -1.90
C VAL A 24 -0.81 10.86 -0.43
N TRP A 25 0.47 10.71 -0.12
CA TRP A 25 0.99 10.67 1.23
C TRP A 25 1.87 11.88 1.49
N ILE A 26 1.49 12.72 2.45
CA ILE A 26 2.12 14.01 2.72
C ILE A 26 2.77 13.97 4.10
N ALA A 27 4.07 14.20 4.16
CA ALA A 27 4.83 14.26 5.40
C ALA A 27 4.47 15.55 6.17
N LEU A 28 4.00 15.43 7.42
CA LEU A 28 3.79 16.58 8.32
C LEU A 28 4.97 16.80 9.26
N SER A 29 5.83 15.79 9.40
CA SER A 29 7.09 15.83 10.14
C SER A 29 8.22 15.38 9.21
N GLU A 30 9.46 15.45 9.68
CA GLU A 30 10.59 14.83 8.99
C GLU A 30 10.37 13.31 8.91
N VAL A 31 10.66 12.73 7.74
CA VAL A 31 10.51 11.30 7.44
C VAL A 31 11.82 10.77 6.91
N THR A 32 12.44 9.88 7.67
CA THR A 32 13.67 9.18 7.32
C THR A 32 13.42 7.68 7.19
N ALA A 33 14.39 6.94 6.64
CA ALA A 33 14.30 5.48 6.57
C ALA A 33 14.12 4.85 7.97
N GLU A 34 14.75 5.43 9.00
CA GLU A 34 14.80 4.94 10.37
C GLU A 34 13.52 5.27 11.16
N ASN A 35 12.87 6.40 10.86
CA ASN A 35 11.67 6.84 11.58
C ASN A 35 10.35 6.42 10.89
N GLY A 36 10.44 5.56 9.88
CA GLY A 36 9.29 4.92 9.25
C GLY A 36 8.81 5.62 7.98
N ALA A 37 9.74 5.97 7.09
CA ALA A 37 9.48 6.25 5.68
C ALA A 37 8.65 5.13 5.03
N MET A 38 7.95 5.49 3.96
CA MET A 38 7.31 4.48 3.14
C MET A 38 8.36 3.71 2.34
N HIS A 39 8.28 2.40 2.41
CA HIS A 39 9.02 1.46 1.59
C HIS A 39 8.11 1.05 0.44
N VAL A 40 8.60 1.20 -0.78
CA VAL A 40 7.87 0.82 -1.99
C VAL A 40 8.62 -0.29 -2.71
N ARG A 41 7.90 -1.14 -3.44
CA ARG A 41 8.48 -2.07 -4.41
C ARG A 41 8.32 -1.46 -5.81
N PRO A 42 9.36 -0.82 -6.38
CA PRO A 42 9.25 -0.18 -7.68
C PRO A 42 8.87 -1.19 -8.75
N THR A 43 7.89 -0.82 -9.58
CA THR A 43 7.51 -1.60 -10.76
C THR A 43 6.82 -0.67 -11.76
N GLU A 44 6.85 -1.03 -13.04
CA GLU A 44 6.09 -0.31 -14.06
C GLU A 44 4.59 -0.42 -13.77
N VAL A 45 3.87 0.69 -13.88
CA VAL A 45 2.42 0.73 -13.60
C VAL A 45 1.65 -0.30 -14.45
N ALA A 46 2.06 -0.50 -15.71
CA ALA A 46 1.45 -1.47 -16.61
C ALA A 46 1.63 -2.93 -16.17
N LYS A 47 2.60 -3.22 -15.30
CA LYS A 47 2.91 -4.55 -14.76
C LYS A 47 2.36 -4.76 -13.35
N MET A 48 1.70 -3.76 -12.76
CA MET A 48 1.08 -3.89 -11.44
C MET A 48 -0.16 -4.76 -11.53
N ALA A 49 -0.19 -5.84 -10.75
CA ALA A 49 -1.32 -6.75 -10.61
C ALA A 49 -1.75 -6.85 -9.14
N PRO A 50 -3.01 -7.22 -8.87
CA PRO A 50 -3.44 -7.55 -7.52
C PRO A 50 -2.58 -8.67 -6.92
N LEU A 51 -2.16 -8.48 -5.68
CA LEU A 51 -1.47 -9.49 -4.88
C LEU A 51 -2.43 -10.03 -3.81
N PRO A 52 -2.36 -11.33 -3.48
CA PRO A 52 -3.11 -11.89 -2.38
C PRO A 52 -2.82 -11.18 -1.05
N HIS A 53 -3.88 -10.82 -0.34
CA HIS A 53 -3.87 -10.23 0.99
C HIS A 53 -4.49 -11.17 2.01
N PHE A 54 -3.98 -11.11 3.23
CA PHE A 54 -4.32 -12.00 4.33
C PHE A 54 -4.51 -11.18 5.60
N SER A 55 -5.45 -11.59 6.45
CA SER A 55 -5.62 -11.02 7.79
C SER A 55 -4.64 -11.69 8.75
N ARG A 56 -3.44 -11.13 8.89
CA ARG A 56 -2.37 -11.65 9.79
C ARG A 56 -2.07 -10.65 10.91
N ARG A 57 -1.23 -9.64 10.62
CA ARG A 57 -0.99 -8.50 11.53
C ARG A 57 -1.90 -7.31 11.18
N ASP A 58 -2.24 -7.21 9.91
CA ASP A 58 -3.20 -6.31 9.28
C ASP A 58 -3.74 -7.05 8.05
N TRP A 59 -4.47 -6.39 7.18
CA TRP A 59 -4.75 -6.83 5.82
C TRP A 59 -3.50 -6.62 4.94
N GLN A 60 -2.75 -7.69 4.70
CA GLN A 60 -1.37 -7.58 4.20
C GLN A 60 -1.03 -8.60 3.12
N ILE A 61 -0.06 -8.27 2.28
CA ILE A 61 0.69 -9.21 1.46
C ILE A 61 1.61 -10.03 2.38
N CYS A 62 1.86 -11.30 2.03
CA CYS A 62 2.80 -12.12 2.79
C CYS A 62 4.23 -11.60 2.70
N ASP A 63 4.97 -11.71 3.79
CA ASP A 63 6.37 -11.28 3.81
C ASP A 63 7.23 -12.09 2.82
N VAL A 64 6.92 -13.38 2.62
CA VAL A 64 7.60 -14.24 1.63
C VAL A 64 7.44 -13.75 0.20
N GLU A 65 6.35 -13.05 -0.10
CA GLU A 65 6.16 -12.44 -1.42
C GLU A 65 7.04 -11.21 -1.61
N MET A 66 7.58 -10.62 -0.54
CA MET A 66 8.45 -9.45 -0.61
C MET A 66 9.92 -9.80 -0.32
N ASP A 67 10.20 -10.98 0.19
CA ASP A 67 11.56 -11.43 0.51
C ASP A 67 12.46 -11.45 -0.73
N GLY A 68 13.70 -10.96 -0.58
CA GLY A 68 14.67 -10.81 -1.66
C GLY A 68 14.28 -9.85 -2.79
N ARG A 69 13.14 -9.15 -2.71
CA ARG A 69 12.75 -8.16 -3.73
C ARG A 69 13.38 -6.80 -3.49
N GLU A 70 13.66 -6.10 -4.58
CA GLU A 70 14.10 -4.71 -4.51
C GLU A 70 13.03 -3.83 -3.85
N CYS A 71 13.48 -3.00 -2.91
CA CYS A 71 12.66 -2.11 -2.13
C CYS A 71 13.37 -0.76 -1.99
N THR A 72 12.61 0.32 -2.11
CA THR A 72 13.13 1.69 -1.99
C THR A 72 12.40 2.39 -0.85
N ALA A 73 13.17 2.88 0.14
CA ALA A 73 12.64 3.80 1.13
C ALA A 73 12.50 5.20 0.53
N VAL A 74 11.41 5.89 0.83
CA VAL A 74 11.14 7.24 0.32
C VAL A 74 11.10 8.23 1.49
N PRO A 75 12.27 8.75 1.92
CA PRO A 75 12.32 9.81 2.93
C PRO A 75 11.78 11.12 2.36
N LEU A 76 11.18 11.93 3.23
CA LEU A 76 10.53 13.19 2.87
C LEU A 76 10.72 14.22 3.99
N ALA A 77 11.10 15.43 3.62
CA ALA A 77 11.04 16.58 4.51
C ALA A 77 9.58 16.97 4.81
N PRO A 78 9.29 17.71 5.91
CA PRO A 78 7.97 18.26 6.17
C PRO A 78 7.41 19.03 4.97
N GLY A 79 6.17 18.73 4.58
CA GLY A 79 5.52 19.27 3.38
C GLY A 79 5.83 18.51 2.09
N GLY A 80 6.81 17.60 2.10
CA GLY A 80 7.07 16.68 0.99
C GLY A 80 5.92 15.69 0.80
N ALA A 81 5.66 15.31 -0.45
CA ALA A 81 4.58 14.40 -0.79
C ALA A 81 5.03 13.29 -1.74
N LEU A 82 4.54 12.08 -1.49
CA LEU A 82 4.65 10.94 -2.39
C LEU A 82 3.29 10.65 -3.03
N LEU A 83 3.24 10.72 -4.36
CA LEU A 83 2.10 10.32 -5.16
C LEU A 83 2.40 8.95 -5.77
N PHE A 84 1.47 8.02 -5.63
CA PHE A 84 1.69 6.64 -6.07
C PHE A 84 0.39 5.98 -6.51
N SER A 85 0.50 4.96 -7.36
CA SER A 85 -0.63 4.09 -7.69
C SER A 85 -1.06 3.32 -6.45
N THR A 86 -2.37 3.22 -6.18
CA THR A 86 -2.89 2.38 -5.07
C THR A 86 -2.62 0.89 -5.25
N MET A 87 -2.16 0.48 -6.44
CA MET A 87 -1.70 -0.87 -6.75
C MET A 87 -0.20 -1.08 -6.50
N LEU A 88 0.56 -0.05 -6.13
CA LEU A 88 1.98 -0.18 -5.80
C LEU A 88 2.12 -0.91 -4.46
N PRO A 89 2.82 -2.05 -4.38
CA PRO A 89 3.08 -2.69 -3.09
C PRO A 89 3.97 -1.78 -2.24
N HIS A 90 3.51 -1.48 -1.03
CA HIS A 90 4.21 -0.60 -0.11
C HIS A 90 3.93 -0.95 1.35
N GLY A 91 4.77 -0.46 2.26
CA GLY A 91 4.60 -0.61 3.70
C GLY A 91 5.43 0.43 4.44
N THR A 92 5.23 0.57 5.74
CA THR A 92 6.10 1.39 6.60
C THR A 92 6.60 0.53 7.75
N PRO A 93 7.92 0.39 7.96
CA PRO A 93 8.44 -0.36 9.09
C PRO A 93 8.06 0.31 10.41
N THR A 94 8.26 -0.41 11.51
CA THR A 94 8.11 0.18 12.84
C THR A 94 9.10 1.33 12.99
N ASN A 95 8.60 2.52 13.34
CA ASN A 95 9.44 3.66 13.70
C ASN A 95 10.30 3.28 14.93
N ARG A 96 11.63 3.32 14.76
CA ARG A 96 12.62 3.04 15.81
C ARG A 96 13.36 4.29 16.29
N GLY A 97 13.01 5.46 15.75
CA GLY A 97 13.60 6.73 16.15
C GLY A 97 12.89 7.37 17.35
N ASP A 98 13.50 8.43 17.86
CA ASP A 98 13.02 9.17 19.04
C ASP A 98 11.97 10.24 18.68
N THR A 99 11.60 10.35 17.41
CA THR A 99 10.66 11.35 16.90
C THR A 99 9.40 10.70 16.37
N GLN A 100 8.25 11.37 16.57
CA GLN A 100 7.01 10.94 15.96
C GLN A 100 7.02 11.23 14.46
N ARG A 101 6.48 10.27 13.69
CA ARG A 101 6.24 10.43 12.26
C ARG A 101 4.76 10.72 12.02
N LEU A 102 4.46 11.91 11.53
CA LEU A 102 3.11 12.37 11.21
C LEU A 102 2.96 12.54 9.70
N ALA A 103 1.83 12.08 9.17
CA ALA A 103 1.52 12.20 7.75
C ALA A 103 0.01 12.28 7.52
N LEU A 104 -0.38 12.90 6.40
CA LEU A 104 -1.73 12.84 5.86
C LEU A 104 -1.74 11.88 4.68
N GLN A 105 -2.81 11.08 4.56
CA GLN A 105 -3.02 10.21 3.41
C GLN A 105 -4.39 10.46 2.79
N PHE A 106 -4.38 10.67 1.49
CA PHE A 106 -5.58 10.82 0.67
C PHE A 106 -5.57 9.80 -0.46
N HIS A 107 -6.76 9.36 -0.86
CA HIS A 107 -6.95 8.49 -2.01
C HIS A 107 -7.94 9.14 -2.97
N PHE A 108 -7.51 9.35 -4.20
CA PHE A 108 -8.32 9.95 -5.25
C PHE A 108 -8.71 8.89 -6.27
N ALA A 109 -10.03 8.78 -6.51
CA ALA A 109 -10.58 7.94 -7.55
C ALA A 109 -11.19 8.82 -8.67
N PRO A 110 -11.11 8.37 -9.94
CA PRO A 110 -11.78 9.06 -11.04
C PRO A 110 -13.28 9.25 -10.78
N LYS A 111 -13.84 10.35 -11.29
CA LYS A 111 -15.29 10.53 -11.28
C LYS A 111 -15.94 9.39 -12.07
N GLY A 112 -16.99 8.79 -11.50
CA GLY A 112 -17.70 7.67 -12.13
C GLY A 112 -17.16 6.29 -11.78
N THR A 113 -16.14 6.19 -10.90
CA THR A 113 -15.71 4.91 -10.31
C THR A 113 -16.89 4.13 -9.78
N GLN A 114 -17.05 2.92 -10.31
CA GLN A 114 -18.08 1.98 -9.87
C GLN A 114 -17.63 1.33 -8.57
N ARG A 115 -18.56 1.27 -7.60
CA ARG A 115 -18.34 0.56 -6.35
C ARG A 115 -18.70 -0.90 -6.52
N THR A 116 -17.94 -1.76 -5.87
CA THR A 116 -18.19 -3.20 -5.80
C THR A 116 -18.59 -3.57 -4.37
N CYS A 117 -18.84 -4.85 -4.09
CA CYS A 117 -19.05 -5.34 -2.72
C CYS A 117 -17.78 -6.00 -2.17
N ASP A 118 -17.73 -6.24 -0.86
CA ASP A 118 -16.59 -6.92 -0.22
C ASP A 118 -16.32 -8.29 -0.84
N ALA A 119 -17.36 -9.06 -1.17
CA ALA A 119 -17.19 -10.37 -1.80
C ALA A 119 -16.42 -10.25 -3.13
N ALA A 120 -16.78 -9.29 -3.98
CA ALA A 120 -16.09 -9.05 -5.26
C ALA A 120 -14.65 -8.53 -5.05
N ARG A 121 -14.40 -7.69 -4.05
CA ARG A 121 -13.03 -7.28 -3.70
C ARG A 121 -12.20 -8.47 -3.21
N LEU A 122 -12.78 -9.34 -2.39
CA LEU A 122 -12.11 -10.51 -1.83
C LEU A 122 -11.84 -11.60 -2.86
N THR A 123 -12.58 -11.70 -3.97
CA THR A 123 -12.19 -12.60 -5.08
C THR A 123 -10.92 -12.13 -5.79
N VAL A 124 -10.54 -10.86 -5.66
CA VAL A 124 -9.36 -10.28 -6.30
C VAL A 124 -8.18 -10.22 -5.33
N PHE A 125 -8.41 -9.78 -4.10
CA PHE A 125 -7.36 -9.54 -3.12
C PHE A 125 -7.37 -10.55 -1.96
N GLY A 126 -8.40 -11.37 -1.76
CA GLY A 126 -8.47 -12.28 -0.62
C GLY A 126 -7.70 -13.57 -0.84
N GLY A 127 -6.56 -13.73 -0.16
CA GLY A 127 -5.67 -14.86 -0.38
C GLY A 127 -6.29 -16.23 -0.07
N GLU A 128 -7.12 -16.33 0.97
CA GLU A 128 -7.83 -17.58 1.31
C GLU A 128 -8.79 -18.02 0.19
N GLY A 129 -9.53 -17.08 -0.41
CA GLY A 129 -10.45 -17.35 -1.53
C GLY A 129 -9.73 -17.71 -2.83
N LEU A 130 -8.45 -17.34 -2.95
CA LEU A 130 -7.59 -17.65 -4.09
C LEU A 130 -6.80 -18.96 -3.92
N GLY A 131 -6.95 -19.65 -2.78
CA GLY A 131 -6.15 -20.83 -2.45
C GLY A 131 -4.67 -20.53 -2.21
N ALA A 132 -4.32 -19.26 -1.94
CA ALA A 132 -2.97 -18.84 -1.62
C ALA A 132 -2.70 -18.99 -0.11
N HIS A 133 -1.41 -19.05 0.27
CA HIS A 133 -1.00 -19.25 1.66
C HIS A 133 -0.01 -18.20 2.15
N CYS A 134 -0.17 -17.92 3.44
CA CYS A 134 0.56 -17.04 4.34
C CYS A 134 0.56 -17.70 5.72
#